data_AF-A0A932QH60-F1
#
_entry.id   AF-A0A932QH60-F1
#
_cell.length_a   1.000
_cell.length_b   1.000
_cell.length_c   1.000
_cell.angle_alpha   90.00
_cell.angle_beta   90.00
_cell.angle_gamma   90.00
#
_symmetry.space_group_name_H-M   'P 1'
#
loop_
_entity.id
_entity.type
_entity.pdbx_description
1 polymer ?
#
loop_
_entity_poly.entity_id
_entity_poly.type
_entity_poly.pdbx_seq_one_letter_code
_entity_poly.pdbx_strand_id
1 'polypeptide(L)'
;MSPSKSVPVPATGSTVSLLASADSLLRAALEACRQHERVSRLLQKHCEDGEMADAVALCEISASHLGARMSDYEAAAATGRSACDEAVWHTANTLWHASREYHRRRLSGDDASAKLGKHTPGTMGELHLEYEFAASSVLALRQAIAAYRKLRPDAE
;
A
#
# COMPACT_ATOMS: atom_id res chain seq x y z
N MET A 1 -11.37 -48.71 29.33
CA MET A 1 -10.68 -47.41 29.16
C MET A 1 -10.29 -47.32 27.69
N SER A 2 -11.06 -46.58 26.89
CA SER A 2 -10.80 -46.40 25.46
C SER A 2 -10.32 -44.97 25.24
N PRO A 3 -9.31 -44.73 24.37
CA PRO A 3 -8.74 -43.41 24.21
C PRO A 3 -9.68 -42.53 23.38
N SER A 4 -9.96 -41.33 23.89
CA SER A 4 -10.79 -40.33 23.24
C SER A 4 -10.14 -39.88 21.93
N LYS A 5 -10.84 -40.12 20.82
CA LYS A 5 -10.53 -39.56 19.50
C LYS A 5 -10.67 -38.03 19.59
N SER A 6 -9.55 -37.31 19.51
CA SER A 6 -9.55 -35.87 19.31
C SER A 6 -10.09 -35.56 17.92
N VAL A 7 -11.25 -34.91 17.88
CA VAL A 7 -11.80 -34.32 16.66
C VAL A 7 -10.93 -33.10 16.32
N PRO A 8 -10.39 -32.98 15.10
CA PRO A 8 -9.69 -31.77 14.70
C PRO A 8 -10.73 -30.66 14.56
N VAL A 9 -10.58 -29.60 15.35
CA VAL A 9 -11.32 -28.35 15.17
C VAL A 9 -10.92 -27.80 13.79
N PRO A 10 -11.86 -27.64 12.83
CA PRO A 10 -11.53 -26.99 11.58
C PRO A 10 -11.12 -25.55 11.91
N ALA A 11 -9.92 -25.16 11.48
CA ALA A 11 -9.51 -23.77 11.48
C ALA A 11 -10.58 -23.01 10.68
N THR A 12 -11.40 -22.22 11.37
CA THR A 12 -12.32 -21.29 10.74
C THR A 12 -11.45 -20.35 9.92
N GLY A 13 -11.43 -20.56 8.60
CA GLY A 13 -10.93 -19.58 7.66
C GLY A 13 -11.74 -18.32 7.90
N SER A 14 -11.18 -17.39 8.68
CA SER A 14 -11.81 -16.13 8.99
C SER A 14 -11.86 -15.34 7.69
N THR A 15 -12.97 -15.45 6.96
CA THR A 15 -13.22 -14.62 5.80
C THR A 15 -13.37 -13.20 6.34
N VAL A 16 -12.28 -12.44 6.30
CA VAL A 16 -12.26 -11.03 6.69
C VAL A 16 -13.33 -10.34 5.84
N SER A 17 -14.25 -9.62 6.49
CA SER A 17 -15.31 -8.93 5.76
C SER A 17 -14.69 -7.92 4.79
N LEU A 18 -15.37 -7.68 3.66
CA LEU A 18 -14.93 -6.69 2.66
C LEU A 18 -14.65 -5.32 3.31
N LEU A 19 -15.51 -4.93 4.24
CA LEU A 19 -15.39 -3.67 4.97
C LEU A 19 -14.16 -3.63 5.89
N ALA A 20 -13.92 -4.69 6.66
CA ALA A 20 -12.74 -4.77 7.53
C ALA A 20 -11.43 -4.82 6.72
N SER A 21 -11.47 -5.45 5.54
CA SER A 21 -10.33 -5.46 4.61
C SER A 21 -10.07 -4.08 4.03
N ALA A 22 -11.12 -3.33 3.66
CA ALA A 22 -11.02 -1.95 3.19
C ALA A 22 -10.44 -1.01 4.26
N ASP A 23 -10.87 -1.15 5.52
CA ASP A 23 -10.35 -0.35 6.63
C ASP A 23 -8.89 -0.67 6.93
N SER A 24 -8.52 -1.95 6.82
CA SER A 24 -7.12 -2.37 6.96
C SER A 24 -6.25 -1.84 5.81
N LEU A 25 -6.79 -1.80 4.59
CA LEU A 25 -6.15 -1.19 3.43
C LEU A 25 -5.96 0.32 3.62
N LEU A 26 -6.95 1.03 4.18
CA LEU A 26 -6.83 2.46 4.52
C LEU A 26 -5.66 2.71 5.47
N ARG A 27 -5.59 1.99 6.59
CA ARG A 27 -4.53 2.15 7.60
C ARG A 27 -3.14 1.87 7.00
N ALA A 28 -3.03 0.84 6.15
CA ALA A 28 -1.79 0.55 5.44
C ALA A 28 -1.39 1.65 4.45
N ALA A 29 -2.36 2.19 3.70
CA ALA A 29 -2.11 3.27 2.74
C ALA A 29 -1.65 4.55 3.45
N LEU A 30 -2.26 4.88 4.59
CA LEU A 30 -1.85 6.00 5.45
C LEU A 30 -0.40 5.85 5.91
N GLU A 31 -0.04 4.67 6.42
CA GLU A 31 1.31 4.40 6.89
C GLU A 31 2.34 4.47 5.75
N ALA A 32 2.01 3.91 4.58
CA ALA A 32 2.87 3.99 3.40
C ALA A 32 3.12 5.43 2.95
N CYS A 33 2.08 6.28 2.92
CA CYS A 33 2.23 7.70 2.64
C CYS A 33 3.08 8.41 3.70
N ARG A 34 2.85 8.12 4.99
CA ARG A 34 3.59 8.73 6.10
C ARG A 34 5.08 8.43 6.02
N GLN A 35 5.45 7.18 5.73
CA GLN A 35 6.86 6.80 5.60
C GLN A 35 7.49 7.34 4.32
N HIS A 36 6.75 7.40 3.21
CA HIS A 36 7.22 8.06 1.99
C HIS A 36 7.60 9.52 2.27
N GLU A 37 6.70 10.28 2.91
CA GLU A 37 6.98 11.67 3.27
C GLU A 37 8.15 11.80 4.26
N ARG A 38 8.31 10.85 5.18
CA ARG A 38 9.45 10.84 6.11
C ARG A 38 10.76 10.78 5.33
N VAL A 39 10.89 9.86 4.38
CA VAL A 39 12.08 9.76 3.51
C VAL A 39 12.28 11.05 2.71
N SER A 40 11.22 11.60 2.09
CA SER A 40 11.31 12.86 1.35
C SER A 40 11.81 14.03 2.22
N ARG A 41 11.33 14.14 3.47
CA ARG A 41 11.77 15.18 4.40
C ARG A 41 13.23 15.01 4.83
N LEU A 42 13.69 13.78 5.01
CA LEU A 42 15.08 13.50 5.37
C LEU A 42 16.03 13.81 4.21
N LEU A 43 15.62 13.50 2.97
CA LEU A 43 16.39 13.84 1.76
C LEU A 43 16.60 15.35 1.64
N GLN A 44 15.57 16.15 1.94
CA GLN A 44 15.66 17.62 1.93
C GLN A 44 16.54 18.19 3.04
N LYS A 45 16.69 17.47 4.15
CA LYS A 45 17.49 17.90 5.31
C LYS A 45 18.94 17.46 5.27
N HIS A 46 19.34 16.68 4.26
CA HIS A 46 20.68 16.08 4.16
C HIS A 46 21.09 15.37 5.46
N CYS A 47 20.18 14.55 6.02
CA CYS A 47 20.43 13.86 7.29
C CYS A 47 21.58 12.85 7.19
N GLU A 48 22.05 12.37 8.34
CA GLU A 48 23.09 11.35 8.43
C GLU A 48 22.65 10.03 7.76
N ASP A 49 23.63 9.30 7.21
CA ASP A 49 23.39 8.08 6.41
C ASP A 49 22.62 6.99 7.18
N GLY A 50 22.83 6.87 8.50
CA GLY A 50 22.14 5.90 9.34
C GLY A 50 20.64 6.20 9.49
N GLU A 51 20.29 7.46 9.73
CA GLU A 51 18.88 7.87 9.84
C GLU A 51 18.15 7.70 8.50
N MET A 52 18.84 7.99 7.40
CA MET A 52 18.30 7.75 6.06
C MET A 52 18.04 6.26 5.82
N ALA A 53 19.01 5.40 6.13
CA ALA A 53 18.88 3.96 5.95
C ALA A 53 17.69 3.38 6.75
N ASP A 54 17.53 3.79 8.02
CA ASP A 54 16.41 3.37 8.85
C ASP A 54 15.06 3.83 8.28
N ALA A 55 14.99 5.07 7.79
CA ALA A 55 13.77 5.60 7.20
C ALA A 55 13.40 4.90 5.90
N VAL A 56 14.37 4.57 5.05
CA VAL A 56 14.16 3.78 3.83
C VAL A 56 13.64 2.39 4.18
N ALA A 57 14.25 1.70 5.15
CA ALA A 57 13.82 0.38 5.60
C ALA A 57 12.36 0.38 6.11
N LEU A 58 11.98 1.37 6.92
CA LEU A 58 10.59 1.52 7.37
C LEU A 58 9.62 1.79 6.21
N CYS A 59 10.07 2.57 5.23
CA CYS A 59 9.30 2.85 4.03
C CYS A 59 9.05 1.56 3.22
N GLU A 60 10.05 0.69 3.08
CA GLU A 60 9.90 -0.62 2.43
C GLU A 60 8.95 -1.55 3.18
N ILE A 61 9.07 -1.65 4.51
CA ILE A 61 8.17 -2.44 5.35
C ILE A 61 6.73 -1.97 5.18
N SER A 62 6.49 -0.66 5.19
CA SER A 62 5.15 -0.09 5.01
C SER A 62 4.58 -0.37 3.62
N ALA A 63 5.40 -0.31 2.58
CA ALA A 63 4.98 -0.63 1.21
C ALA A 63 4.64 -2.12 1.05
N SER A 64 5.45 -3.01 1.64
CA SER A 64 5.18 -4.45 1.67
C SER A 64 3.86 -4.77 2.40
N HIS A 65 3.64 -4.10 3.55
CA HIS A 65 2.38 -4.23 4.29
C HIS A 65 1.18 -3.75 3.46
N LEU A 66 1.30 -2.64 2.74
CA LEU A 66 0.28 -2.16 1.79
C LEU A 66 0.01 -3.21 0.69
N GLY A 67 1.06 -3.82 0.14
CA GLY A 67 0.98 -4.95 -0.77
C GLY A 67 0.10 -6.08 -0.24
N ALA A 68 0.37 -6.53 0.98
CA ALA A 68 -0.40 -7.59 1.62
C ALA A 68 -1.88 -7.21 1.85
N ARG A 69 -2.17 -5.97 2.30
CA ARG A 69 -3.56 -5.53 2.51
C ARG A 69 -4.34 -5.38 1.20
N MET A 70 -3.68 -5.02 0.10
CA MET A 70 -4.30 -4.99 -1.22
C MET A 70 -4.78 -6.37 -1.68
N SER A 71 -3.96 -7.39 -1.47
CA SER A 71 -4.31 -8.78 -1.79
C SER A 71 -5.49 -9.28 -0.95
N ASP A 72 -5.50 -8.96 0.35
CA ASP A 72 -6.61 -9.32 1.24
C ASP A 72 -7.92 -8.63 0.80
N TYR A 73 -7.86 -7.34 0.45
CA TYR A 73 -9.03 -6.61 -0.07
C TYR A 73 -9.53 -7.20 -1.39
N GLU A 74 -8.63 -7.52 -2.33
CA GLU A 74 -9.00 -8.11 -3.62
C GLU A 74 -9.72 -9.46 -3.44
N ALA A 75 -9.20 -10.32 -2.55
CA ALA A 75 -9.83 -11.59 -2.21
C ALA A 75 -11.23 -11.41 -1.58
N ALA A 76 -11.38 -10.42 -0.68
CA ALA A 76 -12.67 -10.11 -0.07
C ALA A 76 -13.66 -9.47 -1.09
N ALA A 77 -13.16 -8.64 -2.02
CA ALA A 77 -13.97 -7.97 -3.03
C ALA A 77 -14.52 -8.95 -4.08
N ALA A 78 -13.77 -10.02 -4.39
CA ALA A 78 -14.21 -11.07 -5.30
C ALA A 78 -15.46 -11.82 -4.82
N THR A 79 -15.73 -11.81 -3.50
CA THR A 79 -16.83 -12.58 -2.89
C THR A 79 -17.91 -11.70 -2.23
N GLY A 80 -17.59 -10.44 -1.90
CA GLY A 80 -18.35 -9.67 -0.90
C GLY A 80 -19.14 -8.45 -1.36
N ARG A 81 -19.40 -8.23 -2.67
CA ARG A 81 -20.05 -6.99 -3.14
C ARG A 81 -21.44 -6.74 -2.54
N SER A 82 -22.25 -7.77 -2.34
CA SER A 82 -23.67 -7.62 -1.98
C SER A 82 -23.94 -7.13 -0.55
N ALA A 83 -22.92 -7.04 0.30
CA ALA A 83 -23.06 -6.70 1.73
C ALA A 83 -22.51 -5.31 2.09
N CYS A 84 -22.02 -4.53 1.11
CA CYS A 84 -21.39 -3.23 1.35
C CYS A 84 -22.20 -2.10 0.71
N ASP A 85 -22.25 -0.95 1.38
CA ASP A 85 -22.80 0.28 0.80
C ASP A 85 -22.06 0.64 -0.50
N GLU A 86 -22.80 1.05 -1.52
CA GLU A 86 -22.26 1.27 -2.87
C GLU A 86 -21.22 2.39 -2.90
N ALA A 87 -21.43 3.49 -2.16
CA ALA A 87 -20.47 4.59 -2.10
C ALA A 87 -19.19 4.19 -1.36
N VAL A 88 -19.32 3.43 -0.27
CA VAL A 88 -18.16 2.87 0.47
C VAL A 88 -17.39 1.89 -0.41
N TRP A 89 -18.07 1.03 -1.16
CA TRP A 89 -17.43 0.10 -2.08
C TRP A 89 -16.68 0.81 -3.21
N HIS A 90 -17.27 1.84 -3.83
CA HIS A 90 -16.60 2.60 -4.89
C HIS A 90 -15.35 3.34 -4.39
N THR A 91 -15.43 3.98 -3.22
CA THR A 91 -14.27 4.65 -2.63
C THR A 91 -13.19 3.67 -2.19
N ALA A 92 -13.56 2.50 -1.66
CA ALA A 92 -12.61 1.42 -1.34
C ALA A 92 -11.91 0.88 -2.59
N ASN A 93 -12.63 0.67 -3.70
CA ASN A 93 -12.00 0.26 -4.97
C ASN A 93 -11.07 1.33 -5.53
N THR A 94 -11.46 2.60 -5.42
CA THR A 94 -10.59 3.72 -5.82
C THR A 94 -9.30 3.72 -5.01
N LEU A 95 -9.40 3.51 -3.68
CA LEU A 95 -8.27 3.36 -2.78
C LEU A 95 -7.39 2.17 -3.15
N TRP A 96 -7.97 1.02 -3.48
CA TRP A 96 -7.23 -0.16 -3.94
C TRP A 96 -6.47 0.10 -5.25
N HIS A 97 -7.11 0.70 -6.25
CA HIS A 97 -6.45 1.03 -7.52
C HIS A 97 -5.29 2.02 -7.33
N ALA A 98 -5.50 3.07 -6.52
CA ALA A 98 -4.44 4.04 -6.22
C ALA A 98 -3.28 3.40 -5.43
N SER A 99 -3.60 2.51 -4.49
CA SER A 99 -2.59 1.75 -3.73
C SER A 99 -1.76 0.86 -4.64
N ARG A 100 -2.40 0.21 -5.62
CA ARG A 100 -1.74 -0.68 -6.58
C ARG A 100 -0.79 0.08 -7.49
N GLU A 101 -1.21 1.23 -7.97
CA GLU A 101 -0.35 2.10 -8.79
C GLU A 101 0.82 2.65 -7.99
N TYR A 102 0.61 3.11 -6.76
CA TYR A 102 1.69 3.53 -5.86
C TYR A 102 2.71 2.41 -5.62
N HIS A 103 2.24 1.20 -5.28
CA HIS A 103 3.11 0.04 -5.05
C HIS A 103 3.92 -0.32 -6.31
N ARG A 104 3.27 -0.30 -7.48
CA ARG A 104 3.94 -0.55 -8.77
C ARG A 104 5.02 0.48 -9.07
N ARG A 105 4.73 1.77 -8.89
CA ARG A 105 5.68 2.85 -9.18
C ARG A 105 6.87 2.86 -8.22
N ARG A 106 6.67 2.45 -6.98
CA ARG A 106 7.77 2.26 -6.04
C ARG A 106 8.75 1.20 -6.55
N LEU A 107 8.26 0.01 -6.91
CA LEU A 107 9.10 -1.06 -7.46
C LEU A 107 9.82 -0.63 -8.76
N SER A 108 9.11 0.08 -9.65
CA SER A 108 9.72 0.62 -10.87
C SER A 108 10.79 1.68 -10.59
N GLY A 109 10.62 2.49 -9.55
CA GLY A 109 11.59 3.49 -9.10
C GLY A 109 12.88 2.84 -8.57
N ASP A 110 12.76 1.77 -7.77
CA ASP A 110 13.90 1.02 -7.26
C ASP A 110 14.69 0.36 -8.41
N ASP A 111 13.98 -0.22 -9.39
CA ASP A 111 14.58 -0.80 -10.61
C ASP A 111 15.29 0.24 -11.48
N ALA A 112 14.68 1.43 -11.64
CA ALA A 112 15.26 2.53 -12.40
C ALA A 112 16.52 3.06 -11.71
N SER A 113 16.49 3.21 -10.38
CA SER A 113 17.62 3.60 -9.55
C SER A 113 18.80 2.61 -9.69
N ALA A 114 18.53 1.31 -9.66
CA ALA A 114 19.56 0.29 -9.86
C ALA A 114 20.23 0.34 -11.25
N LYS A 115 19.51 0.80 -12.28
CA LYS A 115 19.99 0.91 -13.66
C LYS A 115 20.83 2.17 -13.92
N LEU A 116 20.81 3.16 -13.02
CA LEU A 116 21.58 4.42 -13.18
C LEU A 116 23.08 4.20 -13.33
N GLY A 117 23.64 3.07 -12.92
CA GLY A 117 25.07 2.76 -13.10
C GLY A 117 25.53 2.69 -14.57
N LYS A 118 24.62 2.75 -15.55
CA LYS A 118 24.91 2.71 -17.00
C LYS A 118 24.39 3.99 -17.67
N HIS A 119 25.11 5.11 -17.49
CA HIS A 119 24.69 6.43 -17.93
C HIS A 119 24.58 6.57 -19.46
N THR A 120 23.37 6.84 -19.98
CA THR A 120 23.17 7.42 -21.32
C THR A 120 22.21 8.62 -21.23
N PRO A 121 22.26 9.60 -22.16
CA PRO A 121 21.32 10.73 -22.17
C PRO A 121 19.84 10.31 -22.23
N GLY A 122 19.51 9.20 -22.89
CA GLY A 122 18.16 8.64 -22.91
C GLY A 122 17.70 8.18 -21.51
N THR A 123 18.61 7.60 -20.73
CA THR A 123 18.36 7.15 -19.34
C THR A 123 17.92 8.29 -18.42
N MET A 124 18.41 9.53 -18.64
CA MET A 124 18.02 10.68 -17.83
C MET A 124 16.58 11.13 -18.11
N GLY A 125 16.14 11.10 -19.37
CA GLY A 125 14.75 11.42 -19.74
C GLY A 125 13.77 10.37 -19.21
N GLU A 126 14.12 9.09 -19.29
CA GLU A 126 13.34 7.99 -18.70
C GLU A 126 13.21 8.12 -17.18
N LEU A 127 14.31 8.46 -16.49
CA LEU A 127 14.30 8.66 -15.04
C LEU A 127 13.39 9.83 -14.62
N HIS A 128 13.41 10.92 -15.38
CA HIS A 128 12.55 12.07 -15.10
C HIS A 128 11.07 11.71 -15.18
N LEU A 129 10.67 10.98 -16.24
CA LEU A 129 9.29 10.51 -16.39
C LEU A 129 8.88 9.56 -15.25
N GLU A 130 9.75 8.62 -14.86
CA GLU A 130 9.46 7.73 -13.73
C GLU A 130 9.29 8.49 -12.41
N TYR A 131 10.08 9.55 -12.20
CA TYR A 131 9.92 10.44 -11.06
C TYR A 131 8.55 11.15 -11.07
N GLU A 132 8.13 11.72 -12.20
CA GLU A 132 6.82 12.37 -12.33
C GLU A 132 5.66 11.40 -12.08
N PHE A 133 5.78 10.18 -12.58
CA PHE A 133 4.79 9.14 -12.34
C PHE A 133 4.75 8.69 -10.88
N ALA A 134 5.91 8.54 -10.22
CA ALA A 134 5.97 8.21 -8.81
C ALA A 134 5.28 9.31 -7.98
N ALA A 135 5.58 10.58 -8.23
CA ALA A 135 4.94 11.70 -7.55
C ALA A 135 3.41 11.73 -7.77
N SER A 136 2.97 11.49 -9.00
CA SER A 136 1.55 11.41 -9.36
C SER A 136 0.82 10.27 -8.63
N SER A 137 1.47 9.12 -8.47
CA SER A 137 0.90 7.97 -7.75
C SER A 137 0.68 8.26 -6.27
N VAL A 138 1.60 8.99 -5.63
CA VAL A 138 1.48 9.42 -4.22
C VAL A 138 0.31 10.38 -4.06
N LEU A 139 0.18 11.36 -4.97
CA LEU A 139 -0.94 12.29 -4.94
C LEU A 139 -2.29 11.59 -5.10
N ALA A 140 -2.40 10.68 -6.07
CA ALA A 140 -3.61 9.89 -6.29
C ALA A 140 -3.98 9.04 -5.06
N LEU A 141 -2.99 8.40 -4.42
CA LEU A 141 -3.21 7.63 -3.20
C LEU A 141 -3.75 8.51 -2.06
N ARG A 142 -3.20 9.71 -1.87
CA ARG A 142 -3.69 10.67 -0.85
C ARG A 142 -5.12 11.13 -1.11
N GLN A 143 -5.47 11.39 -2.38
CA GLN A 143 -6.84 11.75 -2.75
C GLN A 143 -7.82 10.61 -2.47
N ALA A 144 -7.43 9.37 -2.79
CA ALA A 144 -8.26 8.19 -2.53
C ALA A 144 -8.43 7.91 -1.03
N ILE A 145 -7.37 8.07 -0.22
CA ILE A 145 -7.42 8.01 1.24
C ILE A 145 -8.43 9.04 1.78
N ALA A 146 -8.33 10.30 1.34
CA ALA A 146 -9.23 11.36 1.80
C ALA A 146 -10.69 11.08 1.44
N ALA A 147 -10.94 10.55 0.24
CA ALA A 147 -12.28 10.18 -0.21
C ALA A 147 -12.88 9.04 0.63
N TYR A 148 -12.11 7.98 0.91
CA TYR A 148 -12.58 6.85 1.72
C TYR A 148 -12.79 7.26 3.19
N ARG A 149 -11.83 8.01 3.77
CA ARG A 149 -11.94 8.52 5.16
C ARG A 149 -13.18 9.38 5.37
N LYS A 150 -13.60 10.16 4.36
CA LYS A 150 -14.82 10.99 4.46
C LYS A 150 -16.07 10.15 4.74
N LEU A 151 -16.13 8.92 4.22
CA LEU A 151 -17.25 8.00 4.43
C LEU A 151 -17.05 7.10 5.66
N ARG A 152 -15.80 6.90 6.08
CA ARG A 152 -15.41 6.02 7.19
C ARG A 152 -14.37 6.70 8.10
N PRO A 153 -14.78 7.69 8.92
CA PRO A 153 -13.85 8.39 9.80
C PRO A 153 -13.26 7.49 10.88
N ASP A 154 -14.01 6.48 11.35
CA ASP A 154 -13.59 5.56 12.42
C ASP A 154 -12.69 4.41 11.93
N ALA A 155 -12.30 4.41 10.66
CA ALA A 155 -11.50 3.33 10.06
C ALA A 155 -9.98 3.51 10.21
N GLU A 156 -9.54 4.66 10.73
CA GLU A 156 -8.14 5.01 11.00
C GLU A 156 -7.60 4.43 12.31
#